data_AF-A0A7C3PKM8-F1
#
_entry.id   AF-A0A7C3PKM8-F1
#
_cell.length_a   1.000
_cell.length_b   1.000
_cell.length_c   1.000
_cell.angle_alpha   90.00
_cell.angle_beta   90.00
_cell.angle_gamma   90.00
#
_symmetry.space_group_name_H-M   'P 1'
#
loop_
_entity.id
_entity.type
_entity.pdbx_description
1 polymer ?
#
loop_
_entity_poly.entity_id
_entity_poly.type
_entity_poly.pdbx_seq_one_letter_code
_entity_poly.pdbx_strand_id
1 'polypeptide(L)'
;MPSLTEAKPTTVCPIAKSIYRDGDGKGFELVFGAPLPNTTYHATAVIHHPQQRSLYQFTVNQSSGYGSVWLNELSKKNSRQSQRFWITFFDQNLKSATPLWLGEEKEAPKYAVVAELGSHDYYQRRGTEKPSLIGDVIWVFDRCQA
;
A
#
# COMPACT_ATOMS: atom_id res chain seq x y z
N MET A 1 4.75 -4.92 42.96
CA MET A 1 3.59 -4.83 42.03
C MET A 1 3.71 -3.54 41.25
N PRO A 2 3.35 -3.45 39.95
CA PRO A 2 2.96 -4.48 38.95
C PRO A 2 4.16 -4.77 37.99
N SER A 3 4.40 -5.91 37.33
CA SER A 3 3.65 -6.89 36.52
C SER A 3 2.96 -6.35 35.27
N LEU A 4 3.18 -7.07 34.17
CA LEU A 4 2.60 -6.94 32.82
C LEU A 4 3.31 -5.97 31.87
N THR A 5 4.49 -6.38 31.38
CA THR A 5 4.81 -6.11 29.97
C THR A 5 3.88 -7.02 29.16
N GLU A 6 2.73 -6.47 28.79
CA GLU A 6 1.78 -7.07 27.87
C GLU A 6 2.54 -7.39 26.58
N ALA A 7 2.86 -8.67 26.38
CA ALA A 7 3.26 -9.17 25.08
C ALA A 7 2.06 -8.94 24.17
N LYS A 8 2.07 -7.82 23.43
CA LYS A 8 1.12 -7.60 22.34
C LYS A 8 1.13 -8.89 21.52
N PRO A 9 -0.02 -9.54 21.31
CA PRO A 9 -0.06 -10.64 20.36
C PRO A 9 0.55 -10.08 19.07
N THR A 10 1.64 -10.69 18.62
CA THR A 10 2.16 -10.53 17.27
C THR A 10 1.08 -11.10 16.36
N THR A 11 0.03 -10.30 16.18
CA THR A 11 -1.09 -10.62 15.31
C THR A 11 -0.50 -10.67 13.92
N VAL A 12 -0.35 -11.88 13.42
CA VAL A 12 0.20 -12.13 12.09
C VAL A 12 -0.57 -11.28 11.11
N CYS A 13 0.13 -10.32 10.50
CA CYS A 13 -0.47 -9.31 9.64
C CYS A 13 0.05 -9.50 8.22
N PRO A 14 -0.52 -10.42 7.44
CA PRO A 14 -0.12 -10.56 6.05
C PRO A 14 -0.41 -9.26 5.31
N ILE A 15 0.41 -8.92 4.32
CA ILE A 15 0.24 -7.69 3.55
C ILE A 15 -1.15 -7.61 2.96
N ALA A 16 -1.74 -8.71 2.49
CA ALA A 16 -3.10 -8.74 1.95
C ALA A 16 -4.20 -8.28 2.94
N LYS A 17 -3.86 -8.08 4.23
CA LYS A 17 -4.74 -7.50 5.26
C LYS A 17 -4.23 -6.19 5.85
N SER A 18 -3.08 -5.69 5.39
CA SER A 18 -2.42 -4.53 5.98
C SER A 18 -3.04 -3.19 5.55
N ILE A 19 -3.03 -2.22 6.46
CA ILE A 19 -3.42 -0.83 6.21
C ILE A 19 -2.24 0.07 6.61
N TYR A 20 -1.83 0.92 5.69
CA TYR A 20 -0.82 1.95 5.90
C TYR A 20 -1.45 3.33 5.87
N ARG A 21 -0.88 4.27 6.63
CA ARG A 21 -1.23 5.70 6.60
C ARG A 21 -0.11 6.51 5.98
N ASP A 22 -0.43 7.65 5.39
CA ASP A 22 0.60 8.55 4.92
C ASP A 22 1.40 9.14 6.09
N GLY A 23 2.72 9.11 5.98
CA GLY A 23 3.65 9.65 6.99
C GLY A 23 3.60 11.17 7.11
N ASP A 24 3.03 11.86 6.12
CA ASP A 24 2.85 13.32 6.11
C ASP A 24 1.63 13.78 6.93
N GLY A 25 0.78 12.86 7.39
CA GLY A 25 -0.37 13.18 8.24
C GLY A 25 -1.56 13.84 7.51
N LYS A 26 -1.66 13.72 6.19
CA LYS A 26 -2.75 14.23 5.36
C LYS A 26 -4.02 13.35 5.42
N GLY A 27 -3.92 12.17 6.02
CA GLY A 27 -5.05 11.27 6.30
C GLY A 27 -5.35 10.26 5.19
N PHE A 28 -4.44 10.06 4.24
CA PHE A 28 -4.58 9.02 3.23
C PHE A 28 -4.33 7.65 3.84
N GLU A 29 -5.07 6.65 3.34
CA GLU A 29 -4.83 5.25 3.69
C GLU A 29 -4.53 4.42 2.44
N LEU A 30 -3.45 3.65 2.47
CA LEU A 30 -3.14 2.60 1.51
C LEU A 30 -3.57 1.27 2.12
N VAL A 31 -4.68 0.74 1.61
CA VAL A 31 -5.35 -0.46 2.10
C VAL A 31 -5.08 -1.60 1.14
N PHE A 32 -4.38 -2.63 1.61
CA PHE A 32 -4.22 -3.85 0.83
C PHE A 32 -5.41 -4.78 1.02
N GLY A 33 -5.66 -5.68 0.08
CA GLY A 33 -6.77 -6.63 0.16
C GLY A 33 -6.41 -7.96 -0.47
N ALA A 34 -7.30 -8.94 -0.31
CA ALA A 34 -7.18 -10.21 -1.00
C ALA A 34 -7.09 -10.00 -2.52
N PRO A 35 -6.42 -10.91 -3.25
CA PRO A 35 -6.39 -10.87 -4.69
C PRO A 35 -7.78 -11.08 -5.30
N LEU A 36 -7.96 -10.62 -6.53
CA LEU A 36 -9.21 -10.85 -7.27
C LEU A 36 -9.37 -12.34 -7.56
N PRO A 37 -10.60 -12.89 -7.50
CA PRO A 37 -10.86 -14.29 -7.81
C PRO A 37 -10.33 -14.68 -9.20
N ASN A 38 -9.75 -15.87 -9.32
CA ASN A 38 -9.23 -16.42 -10.58
C ASN A 38 -8.15 -15.56 -11.27
N THR A 39 -7.34 -14.83 -10.49
CA THR A 39 -6.20 -14.06 -11.00
C THR A 39 -4.87 -14.57 -10.44
N THR A 40 -3.77 -14.24 -11.14
CA THR A 40 -2.39 -14.54 -10.68
C THR A 40 -1.81 -13.45 -9.79
N TYR A 41 -2.58 -12.40 -9.47
CA TYR A 41 -2.14 -11.33 -8.60
C TYR A 41 -2.07 -11.79 -7.15
N HIS A 42 -1.17 -11.19 -6.39
CA HIS A 42 -0.95 -11.56 -4.98
C HIS A 42 -1.90 -10.86 -4.02
N ALA A 43 -2.33 -9.64 -4.38
CA ALA A 43 -3.25 -8.84 -3.59
C ALA A 43 -3.92 -7.77 -4.44
N THR A 44 -4.82 -7.03 -3.81
CA THR A 44 -5.30 -5.73 -4.28
C THR A 44 -4.74 -4.63 -3.37
N ALA A 45 -4.72 -3.39 -3.86
CA ALA A 45 -4.43 -2.23 -3.02
C ALA A 45 -5.33 -1.05 -3.42
N VAL A 46 -5.76 -0.25 -2.46
CA VAL A 46 -6.63 0.90 -2.68
C VAL A 46 -6.09 2.07 -1.88
N ILE A 47 -6.00 3.24 -2.52
CA ILE A 47 -5.71 4.49 -1.81
C ILE A 47 -7.02 5.22 -1.54
N HIS A 48 -7.29 5.47 -0.27
CA HIS A 48 -8.45 6.23 0.20
C HIS A 48 -8.06 7.66 0.57
N HIS A 49 -8.88 8.63 0.16
CA HIS A 49 -8.85 10.00 0.68
C HIS A 49 -9.95 10.18 1.73
N PRO A 50 -9.70 10.93 2.83
CA PRO A 50 -10.69 11.15 3.89
C PRO A 50 -12.05 11.64 3.38
N GLN A 51 -12.04 12.48 2.34
CA GLN A 51 -13.25 13.13 1.82
C GLN A 51 -13.73 12.57 0.47
N GLN A 52 -12.88 11.89 -0.30
CA GLN A 52 -13.16 11.55 -1.71
C GLN A 52 -13.32 10.04 -1.97
N ARG A 53 -13.38 9.22 -0.91
CA ARG A 53 -13.39 7.75 -0.99
C ARG A 53 -12.16 7.22 -1.75
N SER A 54 -12.28 6.10 -2.46
CA SER A 54 -11.19 5.44 -3.19
C SER A 54 -10.71 6.27 -4.38
N LEU A 55 -9.47 6.75 -4.31
CA LEU A 55 -8.81 7.51 -5.37
C LEU A 55 -8.24 6.59 -6.43
N TYR A 56 -7.46 5.61 -5.99
CA TYR A 56 -6.74 4.68 -6.85
C TYR A 56 -7.02 3.25 -6.40
N GLN A 57 -7.10 2.33 -7.36
CA GLN A 57 -7.27 0.91 -7.12
C GLN A 57 -6.23 0.16 -7.93
N PHE A 58 -5.61 -0.84 -7.34
CA PHE A 58 -4.48 -1.55 -7.90
C PHE A 58 -4.64 -3.05 -7.75
N THR A 59 -4.09 -3.81 -8.71
CA THR A 59 -3.67 -5.19 -8.48
C THR A 59 -2.19 -5.24 -8.18
N VAL A 60 -1.82 -6.08 -7.21
CA VAL A 60 -0.44 -6.22 -6.74
C VAL A 60 0.19 -7.45 -7.37
N ASN A 61 1.36 -7.26 -7.96
CA ASN A 61 2.17 -8.34 -8.54
C ASN A 61 3.59 -8.31 -7.96
N GLN A 62 4.28 -9.43 -7.96
CA GLN A 62 5.67 -9.55 -7.51
C GLN A 62 6.51 -10.18 -8.61
N SER A 63 7.66 -9.59 -8.92
CA SER A 63 8.61 -10.18 -9.87
C SER A 63 9.30 -11.37 -9.22
N SER A 64 9.37 -12.48 -9.95
CA SER A 64 9.94 -13.74 -9.46
C SER A 64 11.46 -13.69 -9.28
N GLY A 65 12.15 -12.72 -9.90
CA GLY A 65 13.61 -12.65 -9.96
C GLY A 65 14.28 -11.64 -9.02
N TYR A 66 13.62 -10.50 -8.74
CA TYR A 66 14.23 -9.40 -7.98
C TYR A 66 13.40 -9.01 -6.75
N GLY A 67 12.35 -9.79 -6.42
CA GLY A 67 11.46 -9.53 -5.28
C GLY A 67 10.66 -8.24 -5.41
N SER A 68 10.66 -7.63 -6.60
CA SER A 68 10.08 -6.32 -6.82
C SER A 68 8.57 -6.38 -6.80
N VAL A 69 7.94 -5.51 -6.02
CA VAL A 69 6.48 -5.45 -5.93
C VAL A 69 5.97 -4.29 -6.79
N TRP A 70 4.89 -4.57 -7.51
CA TRP A 70 4.28 -3.68 -8.48
C TRP A 70 2.81 -3.46 -8.19
N LEU A 71 2.38 -2.20 -8.26
CA LEU A 71 0.98 -1.80 -8.25
C LEU A 71 0.55 -1.49 -9.68
N ASN A 72 -0.39 -2.27 -10.20
CA ASN A 72 -0.96 -2.03 -11.53
C ASN A 72 -2.32 -1.36 -11.37
N GLU A 73 -2.47 -0.12 -11.83
CA GLU A 73 -3.70 0.63 -11.68
C GLU A 73 -4.83 -0.01 -12.49
N LEU A 74 -5.92 -0.34 -11.79
CA LEU A 74 -7.17 -0.77 -12.38
C LEU A 74 -7.87 0.45 -12.97
N SER A 75 -7.59 0.73 -14.25
CA SER A 75 -8.14 1.90 -14.93
C SER A 75 -9.66 1.95 -14.84
N LYS A 76 -10.21 3.13 -14.52
CA LYS A 76 -11.60 3.45 -14.89
C LYS A 76 -11.68 3.42 -16.43
N LYS A 77 -12.79 2.91 -16.96
CA LYS A 77 -13.10 2.48 -18.36
C LYS A 77 -12.52 3.28 -19.56
N ASN A 78 -11.87 4.43 -19.41
CA ASN A 78 -11.50 5.34 -20.49
C ASN A 78 -10.00 5.68 -20.63
N SER A 79 -9.08 5.12 -19.83
CA SER A 79 -7.64 5.34 -20.06
C SER A 79 -7.03 4.17 -20.84
N ARG A 80 -6.35 4.48 -21.96
CA ARG A 80 -5.75 3.48 -22.87
C ARG A 80 -4.44 2.87 -22.34
N GLN A 81 -3.99 3.24 -21.15
CA GLN A 81 -2.74 2.75 -20.57
C GLN A 81 -2.95 2.40 -19.10
N SER A 82 -2.73 1.12 -18.77
CA SER A 82 -2.58 0.69 -17.38
C SER A 82 -1.30 1.31 -16.80
N GLN A 83 -1.43 2.22 -15.84
CA GLN A 83 -0.27 2.76 -15.14
C GLN A 83 0.28 1.70 -14.17
N ARG A 84 1.61 1.59 -14.08
CA ARG A 84 2.30 0.69 -13.16
C ARG A 84 3.22 1.50 -12.25
N PHE A 85 3.18 1.20 -10.96
CA PHE A 85 4.04 1.81 -9.95
C PHE A 85 4.88 0.73 -9.26
N TRP A 86 6.11 1.07 -8.92
CA TRP A 86 6.92 0.25 -8.03
C TRP A 86 6.56 0.56 -6.59
N ILE A 87 6.46 -0.47 -5.75
CA ILE A 87 6.38 -0.31 -4.31
C ILE A 87 7.52 -1.07 -3.64
N THR A 88 8.21 -0.39 -2.75
CA THR A 88 9.29 -0.97 -1.93
C THR A 88 8.89 -0.86 -0.47
N PHE A 89 9.17 -1.92 0.29
CA PHE A 89 8.83 -2.02 1.69
C PHE A 89 10.09 -2.05 2.54
N PHE A 90 10.00 -1.53 3.76
CA PHE A 90 11.11 -1.46 4.71
C PHE A 90 10.68 -1.87 6.12
N ASP A 91 11.62 -2.45 6.87
CA ASP A 91 11.46 -2.73 8.28
C ASP A 91 11.56 -1.44 9.14
N GLN A 92 11.39 -1.58 10.46
CA GLN A 92 11.52 -0.47 11.40
C GLN A 92 12.89 0.24 11.40
N ASN A 93 13.92 -0.37 10.83
CA ASN A 93 15.28 0.16 10.71
C ASN A 93 15.59 0.68 9.29
N LEU A 94 14.58 0.83 8.44
CA LEU A 94 14.71 1.23 7.04
C LEU A 94 15.54 0.25 6.18
N LYS A 95 15.64 -1.02 6.59
CA LYS A 95 16.19 -2.08 5.75
C LYS A 95 15.11 -2.60 4.82
N SER A 96 15.49 -2.93 3.59
CA SER A 96 14.58 -3.54 2.62
C SER A 96 13.92 -4.78 3.22
N ALA A 97 12.59 -4.83 3.14
CA ALA A 97 11.78 -5.94 3.60
C ALA A 97 10.94 -6.42 2.43
N THR A 98 11.27 -7.56 1.83
CA THR A 98 10.45 -8.10 0.74
C THR A 98 9.30 -8.90 1.33
N PRO A 99 8.03 -8.52 1.10
CA PRO A 99 6.92 -9.33 1.55
C PRO A 99 6.90 -10.67 0.81
N LEU A 100 6.73 -11.75 1.57
CA LEU A 100 6.50 -13.10 1.05
C LEU A 100 4.99 -13.32 0.95
N TRP A 101 4.43 -13.02 -0.22
CA TRP A 101 2.99 -13.12 -0.51
C TRP A 101 2.41 -14.54 -0.45
N LEU A 102 3.20 -15.54 -0.04
CA LEU A 102 2.87 -16.97 0.05
C LEU A 102 2.39 -17.40 1.45
N GLY A 103 1.96 -16.47 2.30
CA GLY A 103 1.38 -16.79 3.60
C GLY A 103 2.40 -17.11 4.71
N GLU A 104 3.70 -16.92 4.45
CA GLU A 104 4.77 -17.02 5.45
C GLU A 104 5.08 -15.67 6.14
N GLU A 105 4.44 -14.59 5.69
CA GLU A 105 4.54 -13.28 6.33
C GLU A 105 4.01 -13.32 7.76
N LYS A 106 4.93 -13.21 8.72
CA LYS A 106 4.58 -13.09 10.14
C LYS A 106 4.21 -11.65 10.50
N GLU A 107 4.79 -10.66 9.82
CA GLU A 107 4.60 -9.25 10.11
C GLU A 107 4.58 -8.42 8.83
N ALA A 108 3.74 -7.40 8.79
CA ALA A 108 3.77 -6.40 7.74
C ALA A 108 5.01 -5.51 7.92
N PRO A 109 5.76 -5.20 6.84
CA PRO A 109 6.82 -4.20 6.88
C PRO A 109 6.34 -2.88 7.46
N LYS A 110 7.22 -2.19 8.20
CA LYS A 110 6.85 -0.97 8.90
C LYS A 110 6.58 0.19 7.95
N TYR A 111 7.29 0.25 6.84
CA TYR A 111 7.20 1.33 5.87
C TYR A 111 7.01 0.81 4.46
N ALA A 112 6.37 1.61 3.61
CA ALA A 112 6.34 1.39 2.18
C ALA A 112 6.51 2.72 1.43
N VAL A 113 7.10 2.66 0.24
CA VAL A 113 7.26 3.81 -0.66
C VAL A 113 6.74 3.39 -2.03
N VAL A 114 5.83 4.18 -2.60
CA VAL A 114 5.33 3.99 -3.96
C VAL A 114 6.02 5.01 -4.86
N ALA A 115 6.87 4.53 -5.76
CA ALA A 115 7.62 5.38 -6.66
C ALA A 115 6.67 6.09 -7.64
N GLU A 116 6.93 7.38 -7.90
CA GLU A 116 6.25 8.23 -8.89
C GLU A 116 4.75 8.51 -8.62
N LEU A 117 4.21 8.05 -7.51
CA LEU A 117 2.79 8.25 -7.17
C LEU A 117 2.46 9.74 -7.01
N GLY A 118 3.33 10.53 -6.37
CA GLY A 118 3.09 11.96 -6.16
C GLY A 118 3.09 12.74 -7.47
N SER A 119 4.06 12.44 -8.34
CA SER A 119 4.12 13.03 -9.68
C SER A 119 2.87 12.66 -10.50
N HIS A 120 2.46 11.40 -10.46
CA HIS A 120 1.26 10.94 -11.16
C HIS A 120 -0.02 11.62 -10.64
N ASP A 121 -0.20 11.69 -9.31
CA ASP A 121 -1.34 12.35 -8.68
C ASP A 121 -1.41 13.84 -9.06
N TYR A 122 -0.26 14.51 -9.09
CA TYR A 122 -0.17 15.90 -9.55
C TYR A 122 -0.65 16.07 -11.00
N TYR A 123 -0.12 15.27 -11.95
CA TYR A 123 -0.48 15.42 -13.35
C TYR A 123 -1.91 14.99 -13.66
N GLN A 124 -2.45 13.96 -12.99
CA GLN A 124 -3.85 13.56 -13.15
C GLN A 124 -4.84 14.63 -12.67
N ARG A 125 -4.47 15.44 -11.67
CA ARG A 125 -5.36 16.42 -11.05
C ARG A 125 -5.05 17.86 -11.40
N ARG A 126 -4.03 18.07 -12.24
CA ARG A 126 -3.62 19.40 -12.68
C ARG A 126 -4.83 20.15 -13.27
N GLY A 127 -5.11 21.34 -12.74
CA GLY A 127 -6.24 22.18 -13.18
C GLY A 127 -7.59 21.82 -12.56
N THR A 128 -7.65 20.93 -11.56
CA THR A 128 -8.87 20.66 -10.79
C THR A 128 -8.77 21.26 -9.38
N GLU A 129 -9.85 21.85 -8.86
CA GLU A 129 -9.97 22.33 -7.46
C GLU A 129 -10.16 21.18 -6.45
N LYS A 130 -9.46 20.06 -6.67
CA LYS A 130 -9.56 18.88 -5.81
C LYS A 130 -8.69 19.07 -4.56
N PRO A 131 -9.06 18.44 -3.42
CA PRO A 131 -8.35 18.56 -2.15
C PRO A 131 -6.93 18.00 -2.26
N SER A 132 -6.18 18.21 -1.18
CA SER A 132 -4.78 17.81 -0.92
C SER A 132 -4.23 16.74 -1.86
N LEU A 133 -3.11 17.05 -2.51
CA LEU A 133 -2.33 16.10 -3.30
C LEU A 133 -1.66 15.07 -2.38
N ILE A 134 -1.55 13.83 -2.83
CA ILE A 134 -0.86 12.76 -2.10
C ILE A 134 0.62 13.18 -1.92
N GLY A 135 1.29 13.51 -3.02
CA GLY A 135 2.75 13.73 -3.05
C GLY A 135 3.54 12.41 -2.96
N ASP A 136 4.86 12.49 -2.95
CA ASP A 136 5.73 11.33 -2.76
C ASP A 136 5.89 11.09 -1.25
N VAL A 137 5.02 10.25 -0.69
CA VAL A 137 4.94 10.00 0.76
C VAL A 137 5.52 8.65 1.14
N ILE A 138 6.07 8.58 2.36
CA ILE A 138 6.32 7.30 3.02
C ILE A 138 5.01 6.83 3.64
N TRP A 139 4.60 5.62 3.31
CA TRP A 139 3.46 4.94 3.92
C TRP A 139 3.93 4.22 5.17
N VAL A 140 3.24 4.41 6.30
CA VAL A 140 3.59 3.82 7.59
C VAL A 140 2.54 2.79 7.97
N PHE A 141 2.96 1.57 8.29
CA PHE A 141 2.05 0.53 8.75
C PHE A 141 1.32 1.00 10.01
N ASP A 142 0.00 0.92 9.97
CA ASP A 142 -0.91 1.39 11.00
C ASP A 142 -1.61 0.21 11.69
N ARG A 143 -2.34 -0.60 10.91
CA ARG A 143 -3.18 -1.68 11.46
C ARG A 143 -3.42 -2.81 10.46
N CYS A 144 -3.89 -3.95 10.98
CA CYS A 144 -4.46 -5.02 10.17
C CYS A 144 -5.97 -4.82 10.04
N GLN A 145 -6.53 -5.28 8.94
CA GLN A 145 -7.97 -5.50 8.82
C GLN A 145 -8.42 -6.59 9.79
N ALA A 146 -9.62 -6.39 10.34
CA ALA A 146 -10.30 -7.35 11.21
C ALA A 146 -10.72 -8.61 10.44
#